data_AF-A0A346Q025-F1
#
_entry.id   AF-A0A346Q025-F1
#
_cell.length_a   1.000
_cell.length_b   1.000
_cell.length_c   1.000
_cell.angle_alpha   90.00
_cell.angle_beta   90.00
_cell.angle_gamma   90.00
#
_symmetry.space_group_name_H-M   'P 1'
#
loop_
_entity.id
_entity.type
_entity.pdbx_description
1 polymer ?
#
loop_
_entity_poly.entity_id
_entity_poly.type
_entity_poly.pdbx_seq_one_letter_code
_entity_poly.pdbx_strand_id
1 'polypeptide(L)'
;MSLLILFLCISLIFFLLICYNSFWYGDNYSNDNKLVWISSFECGFLGENSNINSFSVNFFILLVFFVVFDLEISLLLNFPFQGSFFKSLYFYNMFILIICLGYLFEVLKGFINWEN
;
A
#
# COMPACT_ATOMS: atom_id res chain seq x y z
N MET A 1 3.58 4.87 26.34
CA MET A 1 2.43 3.99 26.65
C MET A 1 1.11 4.74 26.70
N SER A 2 0.98 5.84 27.46
CA SER A 2 -0.25 6.66 27.48
C SER A 2 -0.70 7.18 26.10
N LEU A 3 0.24 7.68 25.28
CA LEU A 3 -0.04 8.19 23.93
C LEU A 3 -0.53 7.11 22.95
N LEU A 4 0.04 5.90 23.03
CA LEU A 4 -0.40 4.75 22.24
C LEU A 4 -1.81 4.32 22.61
N ILE A 5 -2.11 4.26 23.92
CA ILE A 5 -3.44 3.94 24.44
C ILE A 5 -4.45 4.99 23.97
N LEU A 6 -4.10 6.28 24.02
CA LEU A 6 -4.96 7.36 23.55
C LEU A 6 -5.31 7.21 22.05
N PHE A 7 -4.31 6.96 21.20
CA PHE A 7 -4.53 6.80 19.75
C PHE A 7 -5.43 5.59 19.44
N LEU A 8 -5.19 4.46 20.09
CA LEU A 8 -6.02 3.27 19.95
C LEU A 8 -7.47 3.53 20.38
N CYS A 9 -7.68 4.18 21.53
CA CYS A 9 -9.01 4.55 22.01
C CYS A 9 -9.75 5.45 21.02
N ILE A 10 -9.08 6.47 20.46
CA ILE A 10 -9.68 7.39 19.49
C ILE A 10 -10.11 6.63 18.21
N SER A 11 -9.24 5.77 17.68
CA SER A 11 -9.55 4.98 16.48
C SER A 11 -10.73 4.03 16.68
N LEU A 12 -10.82 3.38 17.85
CA LEU A 12 -11.93 2.51 18.21
C LEU A 12 -13.25 3.26 18.35
N ILE A 13 -13.23 4.46 18.96
CA ILE A 13 -14.42 5.29 19.11
C ILE A 13 -14.95 5.70 17.73
N PHE A 14 -14.07 6.13 16.81
CA PHE A 14 -14.47 6.46 15.44
C PHE A 14 -15.08 5.27 14.70
N PHE A 15 -14.46 4.09 14.82
CA PHE A 15 -14.99 2.86 14.22
C PHE A 15 -16.39 2.52 14.75
N LEU A 16 -16.58 2.56 16.07
CA LEU A 16 -17.87 2.28 16.71
C LEU A 16 -18.95 3.28 16.31
N LEU A 17 -18.61 4.57 16.19
CA LEU A 17 -19.54 5.60 15.71
C LEU A 17 -20.00 5.31 14.28
N ILE A 18 -19.09 4.95 13.38
CA ILE A 18 -19.44 4.61 11.99
C ILE A 18 -20.35 3.38 11.95
N CYS A 19 -20.01 2.32 12.68
CA CYS A 19 -20.81 1.11 12.78
C CYS A 19 -22.22 1.40 13.33
N TYR A 20 -22.32 2.19 14.40
CA TYR A 20 -23.61 2.58 14.99
C TYR A 20 -24.49 3.34 13.99
N ASN A 21 -23.94 4.32 13.28
CA ASN A 21 -24.67 5.06 12.26
C ASN A 21 -25.10 4.16 11.10
N SER A 22 -24.22 3.28 10.62
CA SER A 22 -24.54 2.36 9.51
C SER A 22 -25.66 1.37 9.87
N PHE A 23 -25.70 0.90 11.11
CA PHE A 23 -26.76 0.01 11.61
C PHE A 23 -28.11 0.73 11.67
N TRP A 24 -28.16 1.95 12.21
CA TRP A 24 -29.41 2.70 12.35
C TRP A 24 -30.01 3.18 11.02
N TYR A 25 -29.17 3.46 10.01
CA TYR A 25 -29.63 3.91 8.70
C TYR A 25 -29.87 2.76 7.70
N GLY A 26 -29.50 1.52 8.02
CA GLY A 26 -29.47 0.37 7.09
C GLY A 26 -30.83 -0.30 6.80
N ASP A 27 -31.89 0.03 7.54
CA ASP A 27 -33.18 -0.70 7.48
C ASP A 27 -34.23 -0.08 6.52
N ASN A 28 -33.92 1.03 5.84
CA ASN A 28 -34.92 1.80 5.10
C ASN A 28 -35.09 1.45 3.60
N TYR A 29 -34.45 0.39 3.09
CA TYR A 29 -34.58 -0.03 1.68
C TYR A 29 -35.39 -1.32 1.54
N SER A 30 -36.55 -1.23 0.90
CA SER A 30 -37.46 -2.34 0.58
C SER A 30 -36.77 -3.48 -0.18
N ASN A 31 -37.19 -4.72 0.11
CA ASN A 31 -36.52 -5.97 -0.27
C ASN A 31 -36.12 -6.11 -1.75
N ASP A 32 -36.93 -5.60 -2.68
CA ASP A 32 -36.67 -5.82 -4.12
C ASP A 32 -35.58 -4.91 -4.68
N ASN A 33 -35.49 -3.66 -4.19
CA ASN A 33 -34.45 -2.72 -4.62
C ASN A 33 -33.10 -3.04 -3.97
N LYS A 34 -33.12 -3.57 -2.74
CA LYS A 34 -31.91 -3.87 -1.94
C LYS A 34 -30.94 -4.80 -2.67
N LEU A 35 -31.46 -5.81 -3.40
CA LEU A 35 -30.64 -6.77 -4.16
C LEU A 35 -29.92 -6.11 -5.34
N VAL A 36 -30.54 -5.11 -5.99
CA VAL A 36 -29.95 -4.36 -7.11
C VAL A 36 -28.86 -3.39 -6.63
N TRP A 37 -29.06 -2.74 -5.48
CA TRP A 37 -28.03 -1.87 -4.90
C TRP A 37 -26.84 -2.63 -4.30
N ILE A 38 -27.02 -3.91 -3.95
CA ILE A 38 -25.96 -4.78 -3.38
C ILE A 38 -25.18 -5.54 -4.45
N SER A 39 -25.73 -5.69 -5.66
CA SER A 39 -25.03 -6.34 -6.77
C SER A 39 -23.91 -5.46 -7.33
N SER A 40 -22.82 -6.09 -7.81
CA SER A 40 -21.72 -5.41 -8.50
C SER A 40 -22.24 -4.59 -9.69
N PHE A 41 -21.84 -3.32 -9.77
CA PHE A 41 -22.25 -2.43 -10.85
C PHE A 41 -21.39 -2.67 -12.10
N GLU A 42 -21.93 -3.40 -13.07
CA GLU A 42 -21.32 -3.59 -14.39
C GLU A 42 -22.14 -2.86 -15.46
N CYS A 43 -22.26 -1.53 -15.33
CA CYS A 43 -22.99 -0.69 -16.29
C CYS A 43 -24.44 -1.14 -16.56
N GLY A 44 -25.15 -1.59 -15.52
CA GLY A 44 -26.56 -2.01 -15.61
C GLY A 44 -26.77 -3.51 -15.91
N PHE A 45 -25.69 -4.29 -16.05
CA PHE A 45 -25.75 -5.74 -16.12
C PHE A 45 -25.52 -6.38 -14.75
N LEU A 46 -26.15 -7.53 -14.52
CA LEU A 46 -25.85 -8.40 -13.38
C LEU A 46 -24.50 -9.07 -13.67
N GLY A 47 -23.51 -8.86 -12.80
CA GLY A 47 -22.16 -9.36 -13.02
C GLY A 47 -22.14 -10.86 -13.28
N GLU A 48 -21.62 -11.25 -14.45
CA GLU A 48 -21.40 -12.66 -14.78
C GLU A 48 -20.18 -13.19 -14.01
N ASN A 49 -20.15 -14.51 -13.82
CA ASN A 49 -19.25 -15.25 -12.94
C ASN A 49 -17.76 -14.81 -13.00
N SER A 50 -17.17 -14.72 -11.80
CA SER A 50 -15.72 -14.71 -11.52
C SER A 50 -14.88 -13.90 -12.50
N ASN A 51 -14.76 -12.61 -12.26
CA ASN A 51 -13.74 -11.76 -12.87
C ASN A 51 -12.35 -12.28 -12.47
N ILE A 52 -11.77 -13.14 -13.32
CA ILE A 52 -10.34 -13.46 -13.27
C ILE A 52 -9.65 -12.21 -13.78
N ASN A 53 -9.31 -11.30 -12.86
CA ASN A 53 -8.53 -10.13 -13.20
C ASN A 53 -7.22 -10.60 -13.82
N SER A 54 -7.05 -10.34 -15.12
CA SER A 54 -5.76 -10.46 -15.78
C SER A 54 -4.85 -9.37 -15.24
N PHE A 55 -4.07 -9.71 -14.21
CA PHE A 55 -3.11 -8.80 -13.63
C PHE A 55 -1.95 -8.58 -14.60
N SER A 56 -1.55 -7.33 -14.80
CA SER A 56 -0.42 -7.03 -15.67
C SER A 56 0.89 -7.41 -14.98
N VAL A 57 1.80 -8.06 -15.71
CA VAL A 57 3.12 -8.47 -15.20
C VAL A 57 3.97 -7.27 -14.79
N ASN A 58 3.77 -6.11 -15.43
CA ASN A 58 4.50 -4.89 -15.12
C ASN A 58 4.20 -4.38 -13.71
N PHE A 59 2.93 -4.45 -13.28
CA PHE A 59 2.56 -4.12 -11.89
C PHE A 59 3.18 -5.08 -10.88
N PHE A 60 3.31 -6.37 -11.23
CA PHE A 60 3.96 -7.35 -10.36
C PHE A 60 5.43 -7.02 -10.14
N ILE A 61 6.15 -6.71 -11.23
CA ILE A 61 7.57 -6.39 -11.20
C ILE A 61 7.82 -5.12 -10.37
N LEU A 62 6.97 -4.09 -10.53
CA LEU A 62 7.05 -2.87 -9.72
C LEU A 62 6.88 -3.15 -8.22
N LEU A 63 5.95 -4.04 -7.84
CA LEU A 63 5.74 -4.41 -6.44
C LEU A 63 6.98 -5.11 -5.85
N VAL A 64 7.60 -6.01 -6.61
CA VAL A 64 8.83 -6.68 -6.17
C VAL A 64 9.98 -5.68 -5.99
N PHE A 65 10.19 -4.76 -6.93
CA PHE A 65 11.24 -3.73 -6.79
C PHE A 65 10.95 -2.77 -5.63
N PHE A 66 9.70 -2.40 -5.40
CA PHE A 66 9.30 -1.61 -4.25
C PHE A 66 9.70 -2.28 -2.92
N VAL A 67 9.45 -3.59 -2.78
CA VAL A 67 9.82 -4.34 -1.56
C VAL A 67 11.34 -4.37 -1.36
N VAL A 68 12.11 -4.58 -2.43
CA VAL A 68 13.58 -4.59 -2.34
C VAL A 68 14.12 -3.21 -1.96
N PHE A 69 13.63 -2.15 -2.59
CA PHE A 69 14.05 -0.78 -2.30
C PHE A 69 13.66 -0.33 -0.88
N ASP A 70 12.48 -0.72 -0.39
CA ASP A 70 12.03 -0.44 0.98
C ASP A 70 12.94 -1.14 2.03
N LEU A 71 13.41 -2.36 1.72
CA LEU A 71 14.39 -3.07 2.55
C LEU A 71 15.74 -2.32 2.59
N GLU A 72 16.24 -1.86 1.45
CA GLU A 72 17.48 -1.09 1.36
C GLU A 72 17.40 0.23 2.14
N ILE A 73 16.28 0.95 2.05
CA ILE A 73 16.04 2.16 2.86
C ILE A 73 15.95 1.83 4.35
N SER A 74 15.27 0.75 4.71
CA SER A 74 15.17 0.30 6.10
C SER A 74 16.54 0.03 6.72
N LEU A 75 17.50 -0.47 5.94
CA LEU A 75 18.90 -0.63 6.37
C LEU A 75 19.60 0.72 6.56
N LEU A 76 19.31 1.73 5.72
CA LEU A 76 19.83 3.09 5.85
C LEU A 76 19.28 3.84 7.07
N LEU A 77 18.08 3.49 7.57
CA LEU A 77 17.45 4.16 8.71
C LEU A 77 18.30 4.15 9.99
N ASN A 78 19.21 3.19 10.13
CA ASN A 78 20.11 3.12 11.28
C ASN A 78 21.29 4.10 11.22
N PHE A 79 21.53 4.76 10.08
CA PHE A 79 22.61 5.72 9.88
C PHE A 79 22.72 6.82 10.95
N PRO A 80 21.66 7.58 11.29
CA PRO A 80 21.75 8.66 12.28
C PRO A 80 22.06 8.18 13.71
N PHE A 81 21.81 6.91 14.01
CA PHE A 81 22.10 6.32 15.33
C PHE A 81 23.55 5.85 15.47
N GLN A 82 24.29 5.72 14.36
CA GLN A 82 25.70 5.39 14.39
C GLN A 82 26.53 6.67 14.55
N GLY A 83 27.39 6.73 15.58
CA GLY A 83 28.27 7.87 15.82
C GLY A 83 29.20 8.18 14.64
N SER A 84 29.76 9.40 14.61
CA SER A 84 30.60 9.92 13.51
C SER A 84 32.01 9.27 13.44
N PHE A 85 32.08 7.95 13.29
CA PHE A 85 33.34 7.30 12.96
C PHE A 85 33.52 7.28 11.45
N PHE A 86 34.63 7.87 10.96
CA PHE A 86 34.98 7.93 9.54
C PHE A 86 34.92 6.58 8.82
N LYS A 87 35.19 5.47 9.53
CA LYS A 87 35.13 4.11 8.97
C LYS A 87 33.71 3.65 8.65
N SER A 88 32.70 4.06 9.42
CA SER A 88 31.30 3.68 9.16
C SER A 88 30.72 4.45 7.96
N LEU A 89 31.05 5.75 7.86
CA LEU A 89 30.63 6.60 6.74
C LEU A 89 31.02 6.04 5.36
N TYR A 90 32.19 5.41 5.25
CA TYR A 90 32.64 4.78 4.00
C TYR A 90 31.68 3.66 3.53
N PHE A 91 31.25 2.78 4.44
CA PHE A 91 30.33 1.70 4.10
C PHE A 91 28.95 2.22 3.68
N TYR A 92 28.45 3.24 4.37
CA TYR A 92 27.18 3.89 4.00
C TYR A 92 27.23 4.58 2.65
N ASN A 93 28.32 5.30 2.35
CA ASN A 93 28.49 5.93 1.04
C ASN A 93 28.58 4.89 -0.08
N MET A 94 29.29 3.77 0.14
CA MET A 94 29.32 2.67 -0.81
C MET A 94 27.95 2.01 -1.00
N PHE A 95 27.19 1.87 0.08
CA PHE A 95 25.83 1.32 0.04
C PHE A 95 24.88 2.21 -0.75
N ILE A 96 24.91 3.54 -0.53
CA ILE A 96 24.13 4.51 -1.32
C ILE A 96 24.50 4.45 -2.80
N LEU A 97 25.80 4.29 -3.12
CA LEU A 97 26.26 4.16 -4.50
C LEU A 97 25.67 2.92 -5.19
N ILE A 98 25.60 1.79 -4.48
CA ILE A 98 24.99 0.54 -4.95
C ILE A 98 23.49 0.73 -5.22
N ILE A 99 22.77 1.39 -4.31
CA ILE A 99 21.34 1.69 -4.48
C ILE A 99 21.13 2.57 -5.72
N CYS A 100 21.93 3.63 -5.89
CA CYS A 100 21.84 4.49 -7.07
C CYS A 100 22.09 3.73 -8.38
N LEU A 101 23.06 2.81 -8.40
CA LEU A 101 23.35 1.97 -9.56
C LEU A 101 22.21 0.98 -9.84
N GLY A 102 21.63 0.36 -8.82
CA GLY A 102 20.48 -0.52 -8.95
C GLY A 102 19.27 0.21 -9.55
N TYR A 103 18.96 1.40 -9.04
CA TYR A 103 17.89 2.25 -9.56
C TYR A 103 18.13 2.65 -11.02
N LEU A 104 19.35 3.08 -11.37
CA LEU A 104 19.68 3.41 -12.76
C LEU A 104 19.49 2.22 -13.69
N PHE A 105 19.87 1.02 -13.27
CA PHE A 105 19.70 -0.20 -14.05
C PHE A 105 18.22 -0.54 -14.29
N GLU A 106 17.37 -0.33 -13.29
CA GLU A 106 15.92 -0.52 -13.39
C GLU A 106 15.30 0.43 -14.42
N VAL A 107 15.65 1.71 -14.35
CA VAL A 107 15.18 2.74 -15.29
C VAL A 107 15.63 2.41 -16.72
N LEU A 108 16.89 2.00 -16.90
CA LEU A 108 17.42 1.64 -18.22
C LEU A 108 16.74 0.40 -18.82
N LYS A 109 16.32 -0.56 -17.99
CA LYS A 109 15.56 -1.74 -18.45
C LYS A 109 14.11 -1.41 -18.83
N GLY A 110 13.62 -0.22 -18.54
CA GLY A 110 12.28 0.22 -18.93
C GLY A 110 11.16 -0.44 -18.15
N PHE A 111 11.42 -1.02 -16.98
CA PHE A 111 10.36 -1.56 -16.11
C PHE A 111 9.41 -0.47 -15.60
N ILE A 112 9.87 0.78 -15.59
CA ILE A 112 9.08 1.97 -15.24
C ILE A 112 8.28 2.53 -16.44
N ASN A 113 8.55 2.08 -17.66
CA ASN A 113 7.84 2.61 -18.83
C ASN A 113 6.49 1.89 -18.95
N TRP A 114 5.44 2.66 -18.76
CA TRP A 114 4.08 2.17 -18.93
C TRP A 114 3.75 2.37 -20.41
N GLU A 115 3.48 1.26 -21.10
CA GLU A 115 2.90 1.35 -22.43
C GLU A 115 1.51 1.97 -22.27
N ASN A 116 1.29 3.12 -22.92
CA ASN A 116 -0.02 3.74 -23.05
C ASN A 116 -0.93 2.91 -23.95
#